data_AF-A0A0R2AL71-F1
#
_entry.id   AF-A0A0R2AL71-F1
#
_cell.length_a   1.000
_cell.length_b   1.000
_cell.length_c   1.000
_cell.angle_alpha   90.00
_cell.angle_beta   90.00
_cell.angle_gamma   90.00
#
_symmetry.space_group_name_H-M   'P 1'
#
loop_
_entity.id
_entity.type
_entity.pdbx_description
1 polymer ?
#
loop_
_entity_poly.entity_id
_entity_poly.type
_entity_poly.pdbx_seq_one_letter_code
_entity_poly.pdbx_strand_id
1 'polypeptide(L)'
;MGITIKEIALELGITKQAVQSRMNDIDNFRQKYTTKSGNKLIVNDEGYKLLSSGNNKKISNLSIGLNALVAEQIKDQKAQINKQNNQINELHKMLNDAHKIHLKLLNENNNLKERVKVYEKQTDVDEDNENIDKKNKPIFSRLFHK
;
A
#
# COMPACT_ATOMS: atom_id res chain seq x y z
N MET A 1 -46.42 -27.58 -0.43
CA MET A 1 -45.70 -28.80 -0.86
C MET A 1 -44.76 -29.19 0.27
N GLY A 2 -44.26 -30.43 0.35
CA GLY A 2 -43.40 -30.83 1.46
C GLY A 2 -41.93 -30.91 1.04
N ILE A 3 -41.01 -30.42 1.87
CA ILE A 3 -39.55 -30.39 1.58
C ILE A 3 -38.82 -31.28 2.59
N THR A 4 -37.80 -32.01 2.15
CA THR A 4 -37.01 -32.88 3.03
C THR A 4 -35.96 -32.11 3.82
N ILE A 5 -35.54 -32.63 4.98
CA ILE A 5 -34.44 -32.05 5.78
C ILE A 5 -33.16 -31.82 4.95
N LYS A 6 -32.88 -32.68 3.96
CA LYS A 6 -31.70 -32.53 3.09
C LYS A 6 -31.82 -31.31 2.17
N GLU A 7 -32.99 -31.08 1.58
CA GLU A 7 -33.24 -29.94 0.72
C GLU A 7 -33.25 -28.64 1.52
N ILE A 8 -33.86 -28.64 2.71
CA ILE A 8 -33.83 -27.50 3.64
C ILE A 8 -32.39 -27.12 4.01
N ALA A 9 -31.54 -28.11 4.29
CA ALA A 9 -30.13 -27.88 4.58
C ALA A 9 -29.41 -27.21 3.39
N LEU A 10 -29.68 -27.65 2.16
CA LEU A 10 -29.12 -27.09 0.95
C LEU A 10 -29.60 -25.65 0.71
N GLU A 11 -30.90 -25.39 0.83
CA GLU A 11 -31.47 -24.04 0.62
C GLU A 11 -30.99 -23.03 1.66
N LEU A 12 -30.86 -23.46 2.93
CA LEU A 12 -30.42 -22.59 4.02
C LEU A 12 -28.88 -22.48 4.12
N GLY A 13 -28.12 -23.24 3.32
CA GLY A 13 -26.65 -23.26 3.39
C GLY A 13 -26.10 -23.77 4.72
N ILE A 14 -26.84 -24.65 5.42
CA ILE A 14 -26.46 -25.19 6.74
C ILE A 14 -26.38 -26.72 6.72
N THR A 15 -25.78 -27.32 7.75
CA THR A 15 -25.70 -28.78 7.86
C THR A 15 -27.05 -29.39 8.22
N LYS A 16 -27.27 -30.67 7.85
CA LYS A 16 -28.49 -31.41 8.25
C LYS A 16 -28.66 -31.46 9.77
N GLN A 17 -27.55 -31.56 10.50
CA GLN A 17 -27.51 -31.54 11.96
C GLN A 17 -27.99 -30.19 12.50
N ALA A 18 -27.58 -29.07 11.88
CA ALA A 18 -28.06 -27.75 12.27
C ALA A 18 -29.58 -27.59 12.06
N VAL A 19 -30.13 -28.13 10.97
CA VAL A 19 -31.59 -28.19 10.76
C VAL A 19 -32.26 -28.99 11.87
N GLN A 20 -31.74 -30.19 12.19
CA GLN A 20 -32.28 -31.03 13.26
C GLN A 20 -32.20 -30.37 14.65
N SER A 21 -31.12 -29.63 14.93
CA SER A 21 -31.00 -28.85 16.17
C SER A 21 -32.09 -27.80 16.25
N ARG A 22 -32.33 -27.02 15.18
CA ARG A 22 -33.41 -26.03 15.14
C ARG A 22 -34.79 -26.65 15.30
N MET A 23 -35.00 -27.84 14.76
CA MET A 23 -36.25 -28.58 14.95
C MET A 23 -36.45 -29.02 16.41
N ASN A 24 -35.37 -29.33 17.12
CA ASN A 24 -35.44 -29.70 18.54
C ASN A 24 -35.59 -28.47 19.45
N ASP A 25 -35.12 -27.29 19.01
CA ASP A 25 -35.28 -26.01 19.73
C ASP A 25 -36.73 -25.47 19.69
N ILE A 26 -37.58 -25.98 18.80
CA ILE A 26 -38.98 -25.57 18.66
C ILE A 26 -39.88 -26.65 19.26
N ASP A 27 -40.70 -26.26 20.24
CA ASP A 27 -41.60 -27.18 20.93
C ASP A 27 -42.53 -27.92 19.97
N ASN A 28 -42.57 -29.25 20.12
CA ASN A 28 -43.43 -30.16 19.36
C ASN A 28 -43.32 -30.03 17.83
N PHE A 29 -42.19 -29.50 17.31
CA PHE A 29 -42.02 -29.24 15.87
C PHE A 29 -42.24 -30.48 15.01
N ARG A 30 -41.65 -31.61 15.41
CA ARG A 30 -41.75 -32.89 14.67
C ARG A 30 -43.19 -33.39 14.59
N GLN A 31 -43.99 -33.14 15.60
CA GLN A 31 -45.38 -33.60 15.64
C GLN A 31 -46.28 -32.69 14.80
N LYS A 32 -46.02 -31.38 14.81
CA LYS A 32 -46.89 -30.37 14.20
C LYS A 32 -46.57 -30.07 12.73
N TYR A 33 -45.30 -30.11 12.35
CA TYR A 33 -44.84 -29.59 11.05
C TYR A 33 -44.14 -30.63 10.18
N THR A 34 -44.08 -31.89 10.61
CA THR A 34 -43.42 -32.95 9.83
C THR A 34 -44.31 -34.15 9.61
N THR A 35 -44.15 -34.78 8.46
CA THR A 35 -44.77 -36.04 8.10
C THR A 35 -43.69 -37.04 7.69
N LYS A 36 -43.87 -38.31 8.08
CA LYS A 36 -42.96 -39.38 7.70
C LYS A 36 -43.42 -39.96 6.36
N SER A 37 -42.57 -39.90 5.35
CA SER A 37 -42.78 -40.54 4.05
C SER A 37 -41.66 -41.55 3.83
N GLY A 38 -41.98 -42.83 4.08
CA GLY A 38 -40.99 -43.91 4.12
C GLY A 38 -39.87 -43.63 5.14
N ASN A 39 -38.63 -43.57 4.66
CA ASN A 39 -37.45 -43.29 5.49
C ASN A 39 -37.11 -41.79 5.60
N LYS A 40 -37.90 -40.90 5.02
CA LYS A 40 -37.63 -39.46 4.98
C LYS A 40 -38.66 -38.69 5.83
N LEU A 41 -38.17 -37.68 6.54
CA LEU A 41 -39.00 -36.65 7.17
C LEU A 41 -39.22 -35.53 6.16
N ILE A 42 -40.50 -35.25 5.90
CA ILE A 42 -40.96 -34.15 5.05
C ILE A 42 -41.50 -33.06 5.97
N VAL A 43 -40.99 -31.85 5.81
CA VAL A 43 -41.44 -30.67 6.55
C VAL A 43 -42.43 -29.91 5.69
N ASN A 44 -43.53 -29.44 6.28
CA ASN A 44 -44.49 -28.59 5.59
C ASN A 44 -43.98 -27.15 5.42
N ASP A 45 -44.66 -26.37 4.59
CA ASP A 45 -44.28 -24.98 4.29
C ASP A 45 -44.22 -24.08 5.54
N GLU A 46 -45.06 -24.34 6.55
CA GLU A 46 -45.06 -23.61 7.83
C GLU A 46 -43.83 -23.92 8.68
N GLY A 47 -43.48 -25.20 8.81
CA GLY A 47 -42.27 -25.65 9.51
C GLY A 47 -41.01 -25.12 8.83
N TYR A 48 -40.99 -25.09 7.50
CA TYR A 48 -39.89 -24.50 6.75
C TYR A 48 -39.68 -23.02 7.11
N LYS A 49 -40.76 -22.22 7.13
CA LYS A 49 -40.68 -20.80 7.52
C LYS A 49 -40.09 -20.60 8.91
N LEU A 50 -40.47 -21.44 9.87
CA LEU A 50 -39.92 -21.40 11.23
C LEU A 50 -38.43 -21.72 11.26
N LEU A 51 -37.99 -22.76 10.54
CA LEU A 51 -36.59 -23.16 10.47
C LEU A 51 -35.71 -22.11 9.75
N SER A 52 -36.26 -21.44 8.74
CA SER A 52 -35.61 -20.35 8.01
C SER A 52 -35.49 -19.07 8.86
N SER A 53 -36.54 -18.74 9.63
CA SER A 53 -36.56 -17.52 10.48
C SER A 53 -35.55 -17.55 11.63
N GLY A 54 -35.10 -18.74 12.05
CA GLY A 54 -34.15 -18.91 13.16
C GLY A 54 -32.76 -18.28 12.93
N ASN A 55 -32.42 -17.92 11.69
CA ASN A 55 -31.17 -17.22 11.37
C ASN A 55 -31.12 -15.80 11.99
N ASN A 56 -32.24 -15.11 12.13
CA ASN A 56 -32.19 -13.66 12.39
C ASN A 56 -31.90 -13.28 13.86
N LYS A 57 -32.29 -14.10 14.84
CA LYS A 57 -32.21 -13.73 16.26
C LYS A 57 -30.86 -13.97 16.94
N LYS A 58 -30.10 -14.99 16.54
CA LYS A 58 -28.74 -15.23 17.08
C LYS A 58 -27.66 -14.47 16.30
N ILE A 59 -27.89 -14.21 15.01
CA ILE A 59 -26.97 -13.44 14.18
C ILE A 59 -27.02 -11.95 14.54
N SER A 60 -28.19 -11.39 14.89
CA SER A 60 -28.30 -9.95 15.20
C SER A 60 -27.39 -9.51 16.35
N ASN A 61 -27.41 -10.21 17.48
CA ASN A 61 -26.65 -9.79 18.68
C ASN A 61 -25.14 -10.07 18.56
N LEU A 62 -24.76 -11.14 17.86
CA LEU A 62 -23.35 -11.40 17.53
C LEU A 62 -22.84 -10.42 16.48
N SER A 63 -23.67 -10.06 15.48
CA SER A 63 -23.32 -9.12 14.41
C SER A 63 -23.12 -7.70 14.91
N ILE A 64 -23.91 -7.23 15.90
CA ILE A 64 -23.76 -5.86 16.43
C ILE A 64 -22.42 -5.71 17.17
N GLY A 65 -22.04 -6.69 17.99
CA GLY A 65 -20.73 -6.70 18.67
C GLY A 65 -19.55 -6.86 17.71
N LEU A 66 -19.67 -7.74 16.71
CA LEU A 66 -18.67 -7.90 15.64
C LEU A 66 -18.52 -6.63 14.79
N ASN A 67 -19.62 -5.97 14.44
CA ASN A 67 -19.58 -4.74 13.64
C ASN A 67 -18.93 -3.58 14.40
N ALA A 68 -19.15 -3.46 15.72
CA ALA A 68 -18.50 -2.44 16.54
C ALA A 68 -16.98 -2.66 16.64
N LEU A 69 -16.55 -3.89 16.90
CA LEU A 69 -15.13 -4.27 16.94
C LEU A 69 -14.45 -4.04 15.58
N VAL A 70 -15.10 -4.43 14.49
CA VAL A 70 -14.58 -4.22 13.12
C VAL A 70 -14.51 -2.74 12.78
N ALA A 71 -15.49 -1.93 13.18
CA ALA A 71 -15.45 -0.48 12.96
C ALA A 71 -14.31 0.20 13.71
N GLU A 72 -14.03 -0.23 14.95
CA GLU A 72 -12.89 0.26 15.73
C GLU A 72 -11.55 -0.14 15.09
N GLN A 73 -11.40 -1.40 14.67
CA GLN A 73 -10.20 -1.85 13.95
C GLN A 73 -9.98 -1.09 12.63
N ILE A 74 -11.06 -0.83 11.86
CA ILE A 74 -10.97 -0.04 10.63
C ILE A 74 -10.50 1.39 10.93
N LYS A 75 -10.97 1.99 12.03
CA LYS A 75 -10.57 3.33 12.45
C LYS A 75 -9.09 3.39 12.81
N ASP A 76 -8.60 2.40 13.56
CA ASP A 76 -7.19 2.31 13.94
C ASP A 76 -6.28 2.07 12.73
N GLN A 77 -6.68 1.17 11.83
CA GLN A 77 -5.97 0.95 10.57
C GLN A 77 -5.91 2.23 9.72
N LYS A 78 -7.02 2.98 9.62
CA LYS A 78 -7.05 4.26 8.90
C LYS A 78 -6.11 5.29 9.52
N ALA A 79 -6.05 5.36 10.85
CA ALA A 79 -5.12 6.25 11.55
C ALA A 79 -3.66 5.86 11.30
N GLN A 80 -3.34 4.56 11.29
CA GLN A 80 -2.02 4.05 10.97
C GLN A 80 -1.62 4.36 9.53
N ILE A 81 -2.52 4.13 8.57
CA ILE A 81 -2.30 4.46 7.15
C ILE A 81 -2.02 5.96 7.00
N ASN A 82 -2.77 6.82 7.69
CA ASN A 82 -2.53 8.27 7.63
C ASN A 82 -1.15 8.65 8.18
N LYS A 83 -0.70 8.04 9.29
CA LYS A 83 0.66 8.26 9.83
C LYS A 83 1.73 7.81 8.83
N GLN A 84 1.57 6.64 8.22
CA GLN A 84 2.50 6.12 7.23
C GLN A 84 2.54 7.01 5.98
N ASN A 85 1.40 7.49 5.49
CA ASN A 85 1.33 8.41 4.36
C ASN A 85 2.05 9.74 4.67
N ASN A 86 1.92 10.27 5.89
CA ASN A 86 2.65 11.47 6.29
C ASN A 86 4.17 11.24 6.28
N GLN A 87 4.64 10.09 6.80
CA GLN A 87 6.06 9.73 6.75
C GLN A 87 6.56 9.58 5.31
N ILE A 88 5.78 8.96 4.42
CA ILE A 88 6.11 8.85 2.99
C ILE A 88 6.25 10.25 2.36
N ASN A 89 5.34 11.17 2.67
CA ASN A 89 5.40 12.53 2.16
C ASN A 89 6.64 13.30 2.65
N GLU A 90 7.01 13.14 3.93
CA GLU A 90 8.23 13.73 4.47
C GLU A 90 9.49 13.17 3.80
N LEU A 91 9.56 11.84 3.64
CA LEU A 91 10.67 11.19 2.93
C LEU A 91 10.78 11.65 1.48
N HIS A 92 9.65 11.77 0.76
CA HIS A 92 9.64 12.31 -0.60
C HIS A 92 10.12 13.77 -0.65
N LYS A 93 9.76 14.59 0.33
CA LYS A 93 10.24 15.98 0.43
C LYS A 93 11.75 16.01 0.64
N MET A 94 12.27 15.23 1.59
CA MET A 94 13.71 15.13 1.85
C MET A 94 14.49 14.63 0.64
N LEU A 95 13.96 13.62 -0.06
CA LEU A 95 14.56 13.09 -1.28
C LEU A 95 14.61 14.14 -2.40
N ASN A 96 13.52 14.88 -2.60
CA ASN A 96 13.48 15.97 -3.56
C ASN A 96 14.47 17.08 -3.22
N ASP A 97 14.62 17.42 -1.94
CA ASP A 97 15.59 18.42 -1.49
C ASP A 97 17.03 17.93 -1.71
N ALA A 98 17.31 16.65 -1.42
CA ALA A 98 18.60 16.03 -1.71
C ALA A 98 18.94 16.02 -3.21
N HIS A 99 17.98 15.67 -4.07
CA HIS A 99 18.15 15.73 -5.53
C HIS A 99 18.45 17.16 -6.02
N LYS A 100 17.73 18.17 -5.51
CA LYS A 100 17.99 19.57 -5.87
C LYS A 100 19.40 20.01 -5.47
N ILE A 101 19.86 19.62 -4.28
CA ILE A 101 21.22 19.93 -3.80
C ILE A 101 22.25 19.23 -4.69
N HIS A 102 22.04 17.96 -5.03
CA HIS A 102 22.95 17.21 -5.91
C HIS A 102 23.09 17.88 -7.28
N LEU A 103 21.98 18.31 -7.88
CA LEU A 103 22.00 19.05 -9.15
C LEU A 103 22.76 20.37 -9.05
N LYS A 104 22.59 21.13 -7.96
CA LYS A 104 23.35 22.37 -7.73
C LYS A 104 24.85 22.10 -7.63
N LEU A 105 25.26 21.11 -6.83
CA LEU A 105 26.66 20.73 -6.68
C LEU A 105 27.27 20.24 -8.01
N LEU A 106 26.52 19.50 -8.81
CA LEU A 106 26.98 19.04 -10.13
C LEU A 106 27.19 20.22 -11.09
N ASN A 107 26.26 21.18 -11.12
CA ASN A 107 26.39 22.39 -11.92
C ASN A 107 27.58 23.26 -11.46
N GLU A 108 27.74 23.45 -10.15
CA GLU A 108 28.89 24.18 -9.60
C GLU A 108 30.21 23.49 -9.93
N ASN A 109 30.30 22.16 -9.79
CA ASN A 109 31.48 21.40 -10.18
C ASN A 109 31.79 21.52 -11.67
N ASN A 110 30.79 21.49 -12.54
CA ASN A 110 30.99 21.67 -13.98
C ASN A 110 31.49 23.10 -14.28
N ASN A 111 30.88 24.12 -13.68
CA ASN A 111 31.32 25.50 -13.82
C ASN A 111 32.76 25.70 -13.33
N LEU A 112 33.13 25.09 -12.21
CA LEU A 112 34.49 25.12 -11.68
C LEU A 112 35.47 24.41 -12.62
N LYS A 113 35.12 23.23 -13.14
CA LYS A 113 35.93 22.51 -14.13
C LYS A 113 36.14 23.34 -15.40
N GLU A 114 35.11 24.04 -15.87
CA GLU A 114 35.23 24.94 -17.01
C GLU A 114 36.15 26.11 -16.71
N ARG A 115 35.99 26.77 -15.56
CA ARG A 115 36.90 27.85 -15.13
C ARG A 115 38.35 27.39 -15.03
N VAL A 116 38.59 26.23 -14.42
CA VAL A 116 39.93 25.62 -14.33
C VAL A 116 40.51 25.42 -15.73
N LYS A 117 39.76 24.84 -16.68
CA LYS A 117 40.21 24.70 -18.08
C LYS A 117 40.52 26.03 -18.76
N VAL A 118 39.79 27.11 -18.44
CA VAL A 118 40.10 28.44 -18.98
C VAL A 118 41.42 28.96 -18.41
N TYR A 119 41.65 28.81 -17.10
CA TYR A 119 42.90 29.23 -16.48
C TYR A 119 44.11 28.41 -16.96
N GLU A 120 43.97 27.09 -17.08
CA GLU A 120 45.02 26.21 -17.64
C GLU A 120 45.41 26.64 -19.06
N LYS A 121 44.42 26.96 -19.91
CA LYS A 121 44.70 27.48 -21.26
C LYS A 121 45.36 28.86 -21.27
N GLN A 122 45.12 29.69 -20.26
CA GLN A 122 45.75 31.01 -20.14
C GLN A 122 47.21 30.88 -19.69
N THR A 123 47.50 29.97 -18.75
CA THR A 123 48.88 29.70 -18.31
C THR A 123 49.75 29.15 -19.43
N ASP A 124 49.20 28.30 -20.31
CA ASP A 124 49.93 27.76 -21.47
C ASP A 124 50.30 28.87 -22.50
N VAL A 125 49.45 29.90 -22.64
CA VAL A 125 49.68 31.00 -23.60
C VAL A 125 50.66 32.05 -23.04
N ASP A 126 50.69 32.24 -21.72
CA ASP A 126 51.60 33.20 -21.08
C ASP A 126 53.04 32.65 -20.98
N GLU A 127 53.23 31.33 -20.80
CA GLU A 127 54.56 30.69 -20.86
C GLU A 127 55.20 30.77 -22.27
N ASP A 128 54.39 30.69 -23.32
CA ASP A 128 54.87 30.84 -24.71
C ASP A 128 55.22 32.30 -25.06
N ASN A 129 54.57 33.30 -24.43
CA ASN A 129 54.85 34.72 -24.66
C ASN A 129 56.07 35.25 -23.88
N GLU A 130 56.38 34.75 -22.68
CA GLU A 130 57.59 35.17 -21.95
C GLU A 130 58.91 34.69 -22.60
N ASN A 131 58.84 33.73 -23.53
CA ASN A 131 60.03 33.19 -24.20
C ASN A 131 60.38 33.91 -25.52
N ILE A 132 59.51 34.79 -26.02
CA ILE A 132 59.75 35.57 -27.26
C ILE A 132 60.56 36.84 -26.96
N ASP A 133 60.37 37.46 -25.79
CA ASP A 133 61.03 38.73 -25.45
C ASP A 133 62.51 38.62 -25.04
N LYS A 134 63.01 37.41 -24.75
CA LYS A 134 64.44 37.21 -24.42
C LYS A 134 65.33 37.05 -25.66
N LYS A 135 64.77 36.86 -26.86
CA LYS A 135 65.53 36.61 -28.10
C LYS A 135 65.81 37.87 -28.95
N ASN A 136 65.22 39.02 -28.61
CA ASN A 136 65.34 40.26 -29.39
C ASN A 136 66.05 41.41 -28.63
N LYS A 137 67.15 41.13 -27.93
CA LYS A 137 68.08 42.20 -27.50
C LYS A 137 69.14 42.44 -28.60
N PRO A 138 69.25 43.64 -29.17
CA PRO A 138 70.27 43.92 -30.19
C PRO A 138 71.68 43.77 -29.61
N ILE A 139 72.56 43.15 -30.39
CA ILE A 139 73.94 42.71 -30.04
C ILE A 139 74.91 43.88 -29.73
N PHE A 140 74.47 45.14 -29.79
CA PHE A 140 75.36 46.30 -29.86
C PHE A 140 75.89 46.89 -28.52
N SER A 141 75.69 46.25 -27.36
CA SER A 141 76.19 46.79 -26.08
C SER A 141 77.45 46.11 -25.51
N ARG A 142 78.23 45.38 -26.33
CA ARG A 142 79.45 44.68 -25.88
C ARG A 142 80.79 45.18 -26.41
N LEU A 143 80.86 46.34 -27.05
CA LEU A 143 82.14 47.02 -27.32
C LEU A 143 82.13 48.39 -26.65
N PHE A 144 83.30 48.82 -26.18
CA PHE A 144 83.57 50.02 -25.36
C PHE A 144 83.48 49.82 -23.86
N HIS A 145 84.35 48.98 -23.29
CA HIS A 145 85.11 49.30 -22.06
C HIS A 145 86.49 48.63 -22.17
N LYS A 146 87.51 49.43 -22.50
CA LYS A 146 88.92 49.20 -22.17
C LYS A 146 89.56 50.54 -21.91
#